data_AF-T0MUL6-F1
#
_entry.id   AF-T0MUL6-F1
#
_cell.length_a   1.000
_cell.length_b   1.000
_cell.length_c   1.000
_cell.angle_alpha   90.00
_cell.angle_beta   90.00
_cell.angle_gamma   90.00
#
_symmetry.space_group_name_H-M   'P 1'
#
loop_
_entity.id
_entity.type
_entity.pdbx_description
1 polymer ?
#
loop_
_entity_poly.entity_id
_entity_poly.type
_entity_poly.pdbx_seq_one_letter_code
_entity_poly.pdbx_strand_id
1 'polypeptide(L)'
;MLLRLFWIGFFNNTVLLKNKSLIELKCNVDTYENEGTYTSNIIETSPFEYLILSWNASTPKDTRVKIWGRVFVKGTWSHWLSFGTWATTSDRFSSATDISDNLASISTDTLKVKGDGITATAFQYKIEFFSEDGKATPSLSLVAATIKNTLKGESIPTVYEDNFRPEVITHYEGILPVYPYSQMTKDPKIASVMCSATSTSMVLKYHRVDITPEEVAFGLYDSHYEGFGNWVFNTAYISTFGFESYVAYFNSVEDLKRELIKGNPVIVSVRYKRPDCDKNLPVISNGACSSTFGHIIVVKGFVVEGNKEYVVVNDPGAKNEEGVSLKYALEEFLPAWSGRVAYVVHQKGPIKPSPERTKVNFVPTEVKKEVSETIYSEYKLFIEKEEINLKDSSPCSIMFKKKKENRFKHYLKVEEVLGDTLDFKEEHNSSLWISHNHITDCCGLNHDQEIYDFRIVCKNGLTYDGKLNIS
;
A
#
# COMPACT_ATOMS: atom_id res chain seq x y z
N MET A 1 19.35 -8.41 -1.77
CA MET A 1 18.67 -7.43 -0.90
C MET A 1 19.70 -6.79 0.02
N LEU A 2 19.67 -5.48 0.18
CA LEU A 2 20.51 -4.76 1.14
C LEU A 2 19.59 -4.06 2.15
N LEU A 3 19.74 -4.38 3.45
CA LEU A 3 18.89 -3.84 4.52
C LEU A 3 19.66 -2.89 5.44
N ARG A 4 18.92 -1.98 6.06
CA ARG A 4 19.42 -1.05 7.10
C ARG A 4 20.66 -0.27 6.64
N LEU A 5 20.57 0.37 5.49
CA LEU A 5 21.71 1.04 4.86
C LEU A 5 22.12 2.39 5.51
N PHE A 6 21.45 2.81 6.60
CA PHE A 6 21.53 4.17 7.12
C PHE A 6 22.47 4.40 8.32
N TRP A 7 23.22 3.38 8.74
CA TRP A 7 24.07 3.44 9.95
C TRP A 7 25.29 4.36 9.83
N ILE A 8 25.73 4.64 8.61
CA ILE A 8 26.90 5.47 8.31
C ILE A 8 26.55 6.38 7.14
N GLY A 9 26.97 7.63 7.18
CA GLY A 9 26.75 8.59 6.09
C GLY A 9 26.95 10.02 6.55
N PHE A 10 26.52 10.95 5.73
CA PHE A 10 26.58 12.38 6.00
C PHE A 10 25.23 12.87 6.54
N PHE A 11 25.26 13.49 7.72
CA PHE A 11 24.09 14.00 8.42
C PHE A 11 24.17 15.53 8.47
N ASN A 12 23.16 16.20 7.90
CA ASN A 12 23.00 17.65 7.99
C ASN A 12 21.65 17.95 8.65
N ASN A 13 21.65 18.66 9.78
CA ASN A 13 20.44 18.91 10.58
C ASN A 13 19.61 17.65 10.93
N THR A 14 20.23 16.48 10.84
CA THR A 14 19.69 15.18 11.26
C THR A 14 20.65 14.51 12.23
N VAL A 15 20.15 13.52 12.97
CA VAL A 15 20.94 12.75 13.92
C VAL A 15 20.51 11.28 13.90
N LEU A 16 21.50 10.37 13.96
CA LEU A 16 21.28 8.95 14.19
C LEU A 16 21.16 8.67 15.70
N LEU A 17 19.96 8.33 16.14
CA LEU A 17 19.68 7.84 17.48
C LEU A 17 20.05 6.36 17.57
N LYS A 18 21.33 6.07 17.82
CA LYS A 18 21.89 4.70 17.77
C LYS A 18 21.14 3.69 18.65
N ASN A 19 20.67 4.09 19.83
CA ASN A 19 19.91 3.24 20.75
C ASN A 19 18.53 2.85 20.21
N LYS A 20 17.93 3.68 19.36
CA LYS A 20 16.62 3.43 18.74
C LYS A 20 16.74 2.91 17.31
N SER A 21 17.92 2.98 16.70
CA SER A 21 18.14 2.70 15.27
C SER A 21 17.29 3.60 14.37
N LEU A 22 17.18 4.89 14.71
CA LEU A 22 16.35 5.87 13.99
C LEU A 22 17.17 7.08 13.54
N ILE A 23 16.82 7.66 12.40
CA ILE A 23 17.25 9.01 12.02
C ILE A 23 16.09 9.97 12.19
N GLU A 24 16.34 11.10 12.84
CA GLU A 24 15.39 12.19 13.05
C GLU A 24 16.07 13.53 12.73
N LEU A 25 15.27 14.60 12.65
CA LEU A 25 15.78 15.97 12.64
C LEU A 25 16.50 16.25 13.97
N LYS A 26 17.53 17.10 13.94
CA LYS A 26 18.16 17.57 15.19
C LYS A 26 17.14 18.36 15.99
N CYS A 27 17.18 18.21 17.32
CA CYS A 27 16.36 18.95 18.25
C CYS A 27 17.23 19.90 19.06
N ASN A 28 16.89 21.18 19.06
CA ASN A 28 17.52 22.22 19.87
C ASN A 28 16.46 22.77 20.85
N VAL A 29 16.62 22.53 22.15
CA VAL A 29 15.74 23.05 23.22
C VAL A 29 14.24 22.88 22.88
N ASP A 30 13.80 21.63 22.79
CA ASP A 30 12.41 21.21 22.53
C ASP A 30 11.83 21.62 21.17
N THR A 31 12.67 22.09 20.24
CA THR A 31 12.27 22.42 18.87
C THR A 31 13.15 21.67 17.88
N TYR A 32 12.55 20.93 16.96
CA TYR A 32 13.26 20.29 15.86
C TYR A 32 13.62 21.30 14.77
N GLU A 33 14.75 21.08 14.09
CA GLU A 33 15.04 21.75 12.81
C GLU A 33 13.89 21.51 11.83
N ASN A 34 13.50 22.53 11.05
CA ASN A 34 12.44 22.38 10.05
C ASN A 34 12.85 21.47 8.88
N GLU A 35 14.14 21.48 8.53
CA GLU A 35 14.66 20.69 7.43
C GLU A 35 16.02 20.08 7.78
N GLY A 36 16.25 18.89 7.23
CA GLY A 36 17.53 18.20 7.37
C GLY A 36 17.68 17.10 6.35
N THR A 37 18.92 16.63 6.16
CA THR A 37 19.23 15.60 5.19
C THR A 37 20.12 14.52 5.79
N TYR A 38 19.91 13.29 5.32
CA TYR A 38 20.82 12.19 5.48
C TYR A 38 21.23 11.68 4.10
N THR A 39 22.54 11.62 3.82
CA THR A 39 23.08 11.06 2.59
C THR A 39 23.88 9.80 2.91
N SER A 40 23.59 8.69 2.24
CA SER A 40 24.32 7.45 2.44
C SER A 40 25.77 7.57 1.99
N ASN A 41 26.63 6.67 2.47
CA ASN A 41 27.88 6.39 1.76
C ASN A 41 27.58 5.81 0.36
N ILE A 42 28.59 5.76 -0.49
CA ILE A 42 28.51 5.02 -1.76
C ILE A 42 28.37 3.53 -1.44
N ILE A 43 27.41 2.88 -2.08
CA ILE A 43 27.15 1.45 -1.92
C ILE A 43 27.54 0.78 -3.23
N GLU A 44 28.69 0.11 -3.21
CA GLU A 44 29.17 -0.71 -4.33
C GLU A 44 28.41 -2.04 -4.38
N THR A 45 28.08 -2.50 -5.58
CA THR A 45 27.28 -3.70 -5.79
C THR A 45 27.76 -4.50 -7.00
N SER A 46 27.25 -5.71 -7.16
CA SER A 46 27.27 -6.36 -8.48
C SER A 46 26.55 -5.51 -9.52
N PRO A 47 26.91 -5.61 -10.82
CA PRO A 47 26.24 -4.90 -11.91
C PRO A 47 24.72 -5.08 -11.90
N PHE A 48 23.97 -4.00 -12.06
CA PHE A 48 22.51 -4.01 -12.07
C PHE A 48 21.89 -3.01 -13.06
N GLU A 49 20.66 -3.28 -13.47
CA GLU A 49 19.88 -2.42 -14.39
C GLU A 49 18.74 -1.71 -13.67
N TYR A 50 18.22 -2.30 -12.59
CA TYR A 50 17.06 -1.79 -11.86
C TYR A 50 17.37 -1.67 -10.38
N LEU A 51 16.94 -0.57 -9.76
CA LEU A 51 17.03 -0.28 -8.34
C LEU A 51 15.66 0.16 -7.81
N ILE A 52 15.22 -0.46 -6.72
CA ILE A 52 14.10 0.01 -5.91
C ILE A 52 14.64 0.31 -4.52
N LEU A 53 14.31 1.51 -4.01
CA LEU A 53 14.56 1.90 -2.62
C LEU A 53 13.25 1.84 -1.84
N SER A 54 13.20 1.04 -0.78
CA SER A 54 12.11 1.03 0.19
C SER A 54 12.52 1.71 1.48
N TRP A 55 11.56 2.30 2.18
CA TRP A 55 11.79 2.99 3.45
C TRP A 55 10.69 2.69 4.46
N ASN A 56 11.07 2.65 5.73
CA ASN A 56 10.13 2.62 6.85
C ASN A 56 10.30 3.91 7.64
N ALA A 57 9.28 4.75 7.61
CA ALA A 57 9.30 6.03 8.29
C ALA A 57 7.98 6.29 9.02
N SER A 58 8.08 6.73 10.27
CA SER A 58 6.95 7.36 10.95
C SER A 58 6.98 8.84 10.64
N THR A 59 5.89 9.34 10.07
CA THR A 59 5.72 10.75 9.70
C THR A 59 4.48 11.26 10.41
N PRO A 60 4.64 11.78 11.66
CA PRO A 60 3.57 12.48 12.36
C PRO A 60 2.97 13.61 11.51
N LYS A 61 1.82 14.13 11.96
CA LYS A 61 1.15 15.26 11.30
C LYS A 61 2.15 16.39 11.02
N ASP A 62 2.04 16.99 9.83
CA ASP A 62 2.86 18.11 9.36
C ASP A 62 4.36 17.78 9.21
N THR A 63 4.70 16.48 9.12
CA THR A 63 6.04 16.01 8.78
C THR A 63 6.03 15.13 7.53
N ARG A 64 7.16 15.10 6.81
CA ARG A 64 7.33 14.28 5.61
C ARG A 64 8.80 13.95 5.36
N VAL A 65 9.03 12.93 4.54
CA VAL A 65 10.36 12.60 4.02
C VAL A 65 10.36 12.59 2.50
N LYS A 66 11.45 13.01 1.88
CA LYS A 66 11.66 12.89 0.42
C LYS A 66 12.87 12.01 0.14
N ILE A 67 12.70 11.06 -0.76
CA ILE A 67 13.68 10.03 -1.04
C ILE A 67 14.30 10.30 -2.41
N TRP A 68 15.63 10.20 -2.48
CA TRP A 68 16.40 10.40 -3.70
C TRP A 68 17.40 9.25 -3.88
N GLY A 69 17.62 8.86 -5.12
CA GLY A 69 18.67 7.91 -5.49
C GLY A 69 19.45 8.39 -6.71
N ARG A 70 20.69 7.91 -6.83
CA ARG A 70 21.51 8.04 -8.02
C ARG A 70 22.35 6.79 -8.22
N VAL A 71 22.74 6.53 -9.45
CA VAL A 71 23.50 5.34 -9.83
C VAL A 71 24.81 5.71 -10.51
N PHE A 72 25.82 4.87 -10.34
CA PHE A 72 27.13 5.03 -10.96
C PHE A 72 27.24 4.12 -12.18
N VAL A 73 27.33 4.73 -13.36
CA VAL A 73 27.33 4.05 -14.66
C VAL A 73 28.59 4.47 -15.42
N LYS A 74 29.44 3.51 -15.77
CA LYS A 74 30.64 3.71 -16.60
C LYS A 74 31.54 4.90 -16.15
N GLY A 75 31.80 5.00 -14.85
CA GLY A 75 32.68 6.04 -14.31
C GLY A 75 31.99 7.37 -13.97
N THR A 76 30.69 7.51 -14.24
CA THR A 76 29.93 8.75 -14.04
C THR A 76 28.69 8.52 -13.19
N TRP A 77 28.38 9.46 -12.29
CA TRP A 77 27.13 9.45 -11.53
C TRP A 77 25.98 10.03 -12.35
N SER A 78 24.81 9.40 -12.27
CA SER A 78 23.56 10.05 -12.66
C SER A 78 23.29 11.28 -11.76
N HIS A 79 22.40 12.15 -12.21
CA HIS A 79 21.72 13.10 -11.35
C HIS A 79 20.96 12.39 -10.23
N TRP A 80 20.65 13.15 -9.18
CA TRP A 80 19.75 12.70 -8.12
C TRP A 80 18.33 12.63 -8.67
N LEU A 81 17.77 11.43 -8.73
CA LEU A 81 16.40 11.17 -9.14
C LEU A 81 15.56 10.91 -7.88
N SER A 82 14.45 11.63 -7.73
CA SER A 82 13.57 11.49 -6.58
C SER A 82 12.74 10.21 -6.73
N PHE A 83 12.54 9.45 -5.66
CA PHE A 83 11.54 8.37 -5.56
C PHE A 83 10.18 8.89 -5.08
N GLY A 84 10.12 10.17 -4.67
CA GLY A 84 8.91 10.83 -4.23
C GLY A 84 8.98 11.32 -2.79
N THR A 85 7.84 11.81 -2.33
CA THR A 85 7.61 12.30 -0.98
C THR A 85 6.65 11.36 -0.27
N TRP A 86 7.02 10.96 0.96
CA TRP A 86 6.19 10.12 1.83
C TRP A 86 5.78 10.90 3.08
N ALA A 87 4.48 10.86 3.38
CA ALA A 87 3.88 11.33 4.61
C ALA A 87 2.72 10.38 4.96
N THR A 88 2.43 10.15 6.25
CA THR A 88 1.41 9.16 6.66
C THR A 88 0.02 9.78 6.70
N THR A 89 -0.09 11.07 7.00
CA THR A 89 -1.36 11.77 7.25
C THR A 89 -1.56 13.01 6.36
N SER A 90 -0.71 13.22 5.37
CA SER A 90 -0.82 14.31 4.38
C SER A 90 -0.54 13.78 2.98
N ASP A 91 -0.44 14.68 2.00
CA ASP A 91 -0.21 14.29 0.61
C ASP A 91 1.12 13.55 0.44
N ARG A 92 1.11 12.53 -0.43
CA ARG A 92 2.26 11.69 -0.77
C ARG A 92 2.22 11.39 -2.25
N PHE A 93 3.36 11.53 -2.91
CA PHE A 93 3.45 11.46 -4.36
C PHE A 93 4.78 10.88 -4.77
N SER A 94 4.77 9.95 -5.72
CA SER A 94 6.00 9.57 -6.43
C SER A 94 6.50 10.73 -7.28
N SER A 95 7.72 10.58 -7.79
CA SER A 95 8.20 11.48 -8.82
C SER A 95 7.43 11.31 -10.11
N ALA A 96 7.38 12.39 -10.89
CA ALA A 96 6.79 12.33 -12.20
C ALA A 96 7.40 11.22 -13.07
N THR A 97 6.56 10.56 -13.85
CA THR A 97 7.01 9.62 -14.89
C THR A 97 8.01 10.35 -15.80
N ASP A 98 9.15 9.70 -16.04
CA ASP A 98 10.19 10.16 -16.97
C ASP A 98 11.11 11.30 -16.50
N ILE A 99 11.14 11.60 -15.19
CA ILE A 99 12.30 12.34 -14.64
C ILE A 99 13.53 11.47 -14.87
N SER A 100 14.40 11.97 -15.75
CA SER A 100 15.51 11.19 -16.28
C SER A 100 16.67 12.08 -16.67
N ASP A 101 17.84 11.46 -16.71
CA ASP A 101 19.03 12.04 -17.31
C ASP A 101 19.56 11.10 -18.41
N ASN A 102 20.81 11.30 -18.82
CA ASN A 102 21.43 10.48 -19.86
C ASN A 102 21.77 9.04 -19.39
N LEU A 103 21.80 8.78 -18.08
CA LEU A 103 22.27 7.53 -17.49
C LEU A 103 21.16 6.70 -16.85
N ALA A 104 20.12 7.34 -16.32
CA ALA A 104 19.03 6.68 -15.63
C ALA A 104 17.69 7.42 -15.79
N SER A 105 16.61 6.70 -15.55
CA SER A 105 15.25 7.25 -15.42
C SER A 105 14.58 6.64 -14.20
N ILE A 106 13.58 7.33 -13.66
CA ILE A 106 12.68 6.76 -12.67
C ILE A 106 11.26 6.67 -13.22
N SER A 107 10.57 5.56 -12.92
CA SER A 107 9.15 5.37 -13.19
C SER A 107 8.49 4.91 -11.91
N THR A 108 7.71 5.81 -11.29
CA THR A 108 7.02 5.63 -9.99
C THR A 108 7.97 5.24 -8.84
N ASP A 109 8.31 3.97 -8.71
CA ASP A 109 9.11 3.41 -7.61
C ASP A 109 10.39 2.68 -8.07
N THR A 110 10.63 2.63 -9.39
CA THR A 110 11.73 1.88 -9.98
C THR A 110 12.67 2.81 -10.74
N LEU A 111 13.93 2.88 -10.30
CA LEU A 111 15.01 3.52 -11.04
C LEU A 111 15.61 2.51 -12.01
N LYS A 112 15.67 2.88 -13.29
CA LYS A 112 16.21 2.06 -14.38
C LYS A 112 17.42 2.73 -15.01
N VAL A 113 18.50 1.97 -15.20
CA VAL A 113 19.67 2.39 -15.99
C VAL A 113 19.31 2.43 -17.47
N LYS A 114 19.73 3.49 -18.17
CA LYS A 114 19.46 3.67 -19.60
C LYS A 114 20.55 3.03 -20.46
N GLY A 115 20.12 2.57 -21.64
CA GLY A 115 20.96 1.96 -22.67
C GLY A 115 20.94 0.43 -22.61
N ASP A 116 20.99 -0.18 -23.79
CA ASP A 116 20.93 -1.63 -23.92
C ASP A 116 22.23 -2.28 -23.44
N GLY A 117 22.11 -3.27 -22.54
CA GLY A 117 23.27 -3.95 -21.96
C GLY A 117 24.10 -3.06 -21.02
N ILE A 118 23.54 -1.94 -20.53
CA ILE A 118 24.23 -1.00 -19.64
C ILE A 118 23.79 -1.23 -18.21
N THR A 119 24.78 -1.36 -17.32
CA THR A 119 24.56 -1.59 -15.89
C THR A 119 25.22 -0.50 -15.05
N ALA A 120 24.65 -0.23 -13.88
CA ALA A 120 25.31 0.48 -12.80
C ALA A 120 26.09 -0.49 -11.91
N THR A 121 27.13 0.00 -11.24
CA THR A 121 27.98 -0.80 -10.32
C THR A 121 27.98 -0.26 -8.88
N ALA A 122 27.34 0.88 -8.67
CA ALA A 122 27.11 1.43 -7.34
C ALA A 122 25.86 2.31 -7.36
N PHE A 123 25.30 2.54 -6.18
CA PHE A 123 24.29 3.56 -5.98
C PHE A 123 24.57 4.38 -4.72
N GLN A 124 23.88 5.50 -4.61
CA GLN A 124 23.83 6.31 -3.41
C GLN A 124 22.41 6.84 -3.24
N TYR A 125 21.96 6.98 -2.01
CA TYR A 125 20.65 7.57 -1.71
C TYR A 125 20.76 8.74 -0.74
N LYS A 126 19.76 9.60 -0.77
CA LYS A 126 19.61 10.75 0.11
C LYS A 126 18.16 10.83 0.58
N ILE A 127 17.97 11.10 1.86
CA ILE A 127 16.66 11.33 2.48
C ILE A 127 16.65 12.77 2.99
N GLU A 128 15.64 13.51 2.60
CA GLU A 128 15.35 14.85 3.12
C GLU A 128 14.18 14.73 4.09
N PHE A 129 14.30 15.37 5.25
CA PHE A 129 13.35 15.34 6.35
C PHE A 129 12.76 16.74 6.47
N PHE A 130 11.44 16.82 6.68
CA PHE A 130 10.73 18.09 6.80
C PHE A 130 9.79 18.06 8.01
N SER A 131 9.79 19.14 8.78
CA SER A 131 8.86 19.46 9.85
C SER A 131 8.37 20.89 9.65
N GLU A 132 7.05 21.07 9.55
CA GLU A 132 6.46 22.37 9.24
C GLU A 132 6.68 23.38 10.38
N ASP A 133 6.46 22.97 11.64
CA ASP A 133 6.48 23.86 12.81
C ASP A 133 7.54 23.51 13.86
N GLY A 134 8.37 22.49 13.60
CA GLY A 134 9.43 22.04 14.51
C GLY A 134 8.91 21.34 15.77
N LYS A 135 7.61 21.10 15.95
CA LYS A 135 7.07 20.42 17.14
C LYS A 135 7.16 18.90 17.07
N ALA A 136 7.13 18.35 15.86
CA ALA A 136 7.27 16.92 15.59
C ALA A 136 8.39 16.68 14.58
N THR A 137 8.93 15.46 14.55
CA THR A 137 9.96 15.05 13.59
C THR A 137 9.54 13.77 12.87
N PRO A 138 9.79 13.66 11.54
CA PRO A 138 9.72 12.38 10.88
C PRO A 138 10.90 11.51 11.33
N SER A 139 10.63 10.23 11.62
CA SER A 139 11.64 9.26 12.06
C SER A 139 11.81 8.15 11.02
N LEU A 140 13.04 7.93 10.57
CA LEU A 140 13.40 6.90 9.59
C LEU A 140 14.04 5.71 10.29
N SER A 141 13.46 4.52 10.11
CA SER A 141 13.88 3.27 10.78
C SER A 141 14.46 2.21 9.83
N LEU A 142 14.18 2.32 8.53
CA LEU A 142 14.73 1.46 7.50
C LEU A 142 14.93 2.23 6.21
N VAL A 143 16.07 2.00 5.56
CA VAL A 143 16.18 2.07 4.10
C VAL A 143 16.67 0.71 3.63
N ALA A 144 15.94 0.14 2.68
CA ALA A 144 16.25 -1.12 2.03
C ALA A 144 16.40 -0.89 0.52
N ALA A 145 17.33 -1.61 -0.10
CA ALA A 145 17.55 -1.55 -1.54
C ALA A 145 17.48 -2.95 -2.14
N THR A 146 16.69 -3.09 -3.20
CA THR A 146 16.72 -4.26 -4.06
C THR A 146 17.19 -3.88 -5.45
N ILE A 147 18.07 -4.70 -6.01
CA ILE A 147 18.66 -4.51 -7.33
C ILE A 147 18.40 -5.73 -8.20
N LYS A 148 18.29 -5.52 -9.51
CA LYS A 148 18.07 -6.59 -10.49
C LYS A 148 18.92 -6.36 -11.73
N ASN A 149 19.49 -7.45 -12.22
CA ASN A 149 20.15 -7.54 -13.51
C ASN A 149 19.45 -8.64 -14.33
N THR A 150 19.04 -8.29 -15.53
CA THR A 150 18.33 -9.18 -16.47
C THR A 150 19.20 -9.65 -17.62
N LEU A 151 20.46 -9.19 -17.68
CA LEU A 151 21.44 -9.66 -18.65
C LEU A 151 21.76 -11.14 -18.42
N LYS A 152 21.90 -11.86 -19.53
CA LYS A 152 22.08 -13.31 -19.55
C LYS A 152 23.35 -13.70 -18.80
N GLY A 153 23.19 -14.48 -17.72
CA GLY A 153 24.31 -14.97 -16.91
C GLY A 153 24.79 -13.99 -15.84
N GLU A 154 24.14 -12.83 -15.70
CA GLU A 154 24.51 -11.80 -14.72
C GLU A 154 23.49 -11.65 -13.58
N SER A 155 22.68 -12.68 -13.33
CA SER A 155 21.75 -12.67 -12.20
C SER A 155 22.49 -12.46 -10.88
N ILE A 156 22.00 -11.53 -10.06
CA ILE A 156 22.61 -11.18 -8.78
C ILE A 156 22.16 -12.21 -7.73
N PRO A 157 23.06 -13.04 -7.17
CA PRO A 157 22.67 -14.09 -6.25
C PRO A 157 22.12 -13.53 -4.93
N THR A 158 21.16 -14.25 -4.34
CA THR A 158 20.67 -13.94 -2.98
C THR A 158 21.59 -14.57 -1.96
N VAL A 159 21.97 -13.81 -0.94
CA VAL A 159 22.62 -14.33 0.28
C VAL A 159 21.55 -14.49 1.35
N TYR A 160 21.48 -15.68 1.94
CA TYR A 160 20.55 -16.00 3.02
C TYR A 160 21.29 -16.00 4.35
N GLU A 161 20.75 -15.31 5.36
CA GLU A 161 21.28 -15.32 6.73
C GLU A 161 20.70 -16.46 7.58
N ASP A 162 19.65 -17.11 7.10
CA ASP A 162 19.06 -18.25 7.80
C ASP A 162 19.90 -19.52 7.58
N ASN A 163 19.77 -20.46 8.52
CA ASN A 163 20.46 -21.76 8.49
C ASN A 163 19.51 -22.90 8.13
N PHE A 164 18.46 -22.64 7.36
CA PHE A 164 17.55 -23.70 6.94
C PHE A 164 18.27 -24.69 6.04
N ARG A 165 18.04 -25.98 6.31
CA ARG A 165 18.58 -27.03 5.47
C ARG A 165 17.85 -27.02 4.12
N PRO A 166 18.54 -27.23 2.99
CA PRO A 166 17.93 -27.20 1.66
C PRO A 166 16.68 -28.09 1.56
N GLU A 167 16.71 -29.28 2.14
CA GLU A 167 15.59 -30.22 2.10
C GLU A 167 14.32 -29.70 2.78
N VAL A 168 14.44 -28.88 3.83
CA VAL A 168 13.29 -28.26 4.52
C VAL A 168 12.62 -27.23 3.62
N ILE A 169 13.43 -26.51 2.85
CA ILE A 169 12.93 -25.49 1.92
C ILE A 169 12.32 -26.18 0.70
N THR A 170 13.03 -27.13 0.08
CA THR A 170 12.56 -27.81 -1.12
C THR A 170 11.22 -28.52 -0.89
N HIS A 171 11.06 -29.21 0.26
CA HIS A 171 9.86 -29.97 0.58
C HIS A 171 8.88 -29.24 1.50
N TYR A 172 8.96 -27.90 1.58
CA TYR A 172 8.03 -27.14 2.42
C TYR A 172 6.59 -27.32 1.92
N GLU A 173 5.72 -27.80 2.81
CA GLU A 173 4.28 -27.81 2.66
C GLU A 173 3.65 -27.13 3.88
N GLY A 174 2.71 -26.23 3.65
CA GLY A 174 2.08 -25.47 4.71
C GLY A 174 1.27 -24.31 4.15
N ILE A 175 0.16 -23.99 4.81
CA ILE A 175 -0.74 -22.90 4.43
C ILE A 175 -0.95 -22.01 5.65
N LEU A 176 -0.59 -20.74 5.53
CA LEU A 176 -0.88 -19.72 6.54
C LEU A 176 -2.36 -19.31 6.46
N PRO A 177 -3.03 -19.07 7.60
CA PRO A 177 -4.45 -18.71 7.65
C PRO A 177 -4.68 -17.22 7.30
N VAL A 178 -4.22 -16.78 6.13
CA VAL A 178 -4.41 -15.42 5.64
C VAL A 178 -5.85 -15.22 5.19
N TYR A 179 -6.52 -14.21 5.76
CA TYR A 179 -7.91 -13.89 5.46
C TYR A 179 -8.10 -13.52 3.98
N PRO A 180 -9.07 -14.10 3.24
CA PRO A 180 -9.23 -13.87 1.81
C PRO A 180 -10.15 -12.68 1.51
N TYR A 181 -9.60 -11.50 1.23
CA TYR A 181 -10.40 -10.37 0.72
C TYR A 181 -10.46 -10.37 -0.81
N SER A 182 -11.67 -10.24 -1.36
CA SER A 182 -11.89 -9.92 -2.78
C SER A 182 -12.01 -8.41 -2.92
N GLN A 183 -11.26 -7.81 -3.84
CA GLN A 183 -11.38 -6.38 -4.16
C GLN A 183 -12.71 -6.06 -4.86
N MET A 184 -13.31 -7.04 -5.56
CA MET A 184 -14.53 -6.87 -6.34
C MET A 184 -15.79 -6.69 -5.48
N THR A 185 -15.70 -6.94 -4.18
CA THR A 185 -16.77 -6.74 -3.19
C THR A 185 -16.59 -5.47 -2.37
N LYS A 186 -15.56 -4.68 -2.69
CA LYS A 186 -15.23 -3.43 -2.01
C LYS A 186 -15.84 -2.25 -2.76
N ASP A 187 -15.45 -1.03 -2.38
CA ASP A 187 -15.98 0.18 -3.00
C ASP A 187 -15.91 0.09 -4.55
N PRO A 188 -17.06 0.06 -5.24
CA PRO A 188 -17.11 -0.15 -6.68
C PRO A 188 -16.28 0.85 -7.50
N LYS A 189 -16.06 2.07 -6.98
CA LYS A 189 -15.29 3.12 -7.67
C LYS A 189 -13.81 2.78 -7.79
N ILE A 190 -13.26 2.05 -6.82
CA ILE A 190 -11.83 1.69 -6.76
C ILE A 190 -11.57 0.19 -6.82
N ALA A 191 -12.63 -0.63 -6.76
CA ALA A 191 -12.57 -2.08 -6.74
C ALA A 191 -11.70 -2.66 -7.87
N SER A 192 -11.69 -2.08 -9.07
CA SER A 192 -10.92 -2.57 -10.21
C SER A 192 -9.41 -2.27 -10.15
N VAL A 193 -8.96 -1.38 -9.27
CA VAL A 193 -7.57 -0.85 -9.25
C VAL A 193 -6.86 -1.00 -7.90
N MET A 194 -7.50 -1.64 -6.91
CA MET A 194 -7.00 -1.73 -5.53
C MET A 194 -6.40 -3.10 -5.15
N CYS A 195 -5.91 -3.89 -6.12
CA CYS A 195 -5.36 -5.23 -5.87
C CYS A 195 -4.21 -5.23 -4.85
N SER A 196 -3.30 -4.25 -4.95
CA SER A 196 -2.17 -4.08 -4.03
C SER A 196 -2.63 -3.77 -2.61
N ALA A 197 -3.51 -2.77 -2.47
CA ALA A 197 -4.09 -2.40 -1.18
C ALA A 197 -4.88 -3.55 -0.53
N THR A 198 -5.64 -4.30 -1.33
CA THR A 198 -6.39 -5.47 -0.85
C THR A 198 -5.43 -6.56 -0.36
N SER A 199 -4.39 -6.88 -1.11
CA SER A 199 -3.35 -7.84 -0.70
C SER A 199 -2.60 -7.39 0.56
N THR A 200 -2.24 -6.11 0.65
CA THR A 200 -1.66 -5.49 1.84
C THR A 200 -2.59 -5.62 3.06
N SER A 201 -3.89 -5.35 2.89
CA SER A 201 -4.87 -5.49 3.97
C SER A 201 -5.01 -6.93 4.48
N MET A 202 -4.88 -7.94 3.60
CA MET A 202 -4.91 -9.36 3.99
C MET A 202 -3.72 -9.71 4.88
N VAL A 203 -2.52 -9.22 4.55
CA VAL A 203 -1.31 -9.45 5.37
C VAL A 203 -1.36 -8.66 6.68
N LEU A 204 -1.78 -7.40 6.67
CA LEU A 204 -1.98 -6.63 7.91
C LEU A 204 -3.00 -7.31 8.85
N LYS A 205 -4.10 -7.83 8.29
CA LYS A 205 -5.10 -8.57 9.06
C LYS A 205 -4.58 -9.90 9.60
N TYR A 206 -3.73 -10.61 8.86
CA TYR A 206 -3.03 -11.80 9.35
C TYR A 206 -2.22 -11.48 10.62
N HIS A 207 -1.60 -10.30 10.67
CA HIS A 207 -0.94 -9.78 11.86
C HIS A 207 -1.87 -9.03 12.85
N ARG A 208 -3.20 -9.25 12.76
CA ARG A 208 -4.21 -8.70 13.68
C ARG A 208 -4.35 -7.18 13.68
N VAL A 209 -3.96 -6.51 12.60
CA VAL A 209 -4.31 -5.10 12.39
C VAL A 209 -5.77 -5.02 11.92
N ASP A 210 -6.59 -4.27 12.66
CA ASP A 210 -7.97 -3.96 12.29
C ASP A 210 -7.99 -2.82 11.27
N ILE A 211 -7.98 -3.18 10.00
CA ILE A 211 -7.97 -2.25 8.87
C ILE A 211 -8.80 -2.78 7.69
N THR A 212 -9.47 -1.89 6.96
CA THR A 212 -10.19 -2.22 5.74
C THR A 212 -9.32 -2.01 4.48
N PRO A 213 -9.61 -2.71 3.37
CA PRO A 213 -8.91 -2.49 2.11
C PRO A 213 -8.91 -1.03 1.62
N GLU A 214 -9.98 -0.27 1.89
CA GLU A 214 -10.13 1.14 1.53
C GLU A 214 -9.24 2.05 2.39
N GLU A 215 -9.17 1.80 3.71
CA GLU A 215 -8.23 2.51 4.61
C GLU A 215 -6.78 2.29 4.14
N VAL A 216 -6.44 1.06 3.73
CA VAL A 216 -5.14 0.78 3.12
C VAL A 216 -4.97 1.53 1.80
N ALA A 217 -5.94 1.46 0.89
CA ALA A 217 -5.86 2.06 -0.44
C ALA A 217 -5.59 3.56 -0.36
N PHE A 218 -6.40 4.31 0.39
CA PHE A 218 -6.20 5.75 0.51
C PHE A 218 -5.04 6.12 1.45
N GLY A 219 -4.66 5.24 2.37
CA GLY A 219 -3.44 5.38 3.17
C GLY A 219 -2.14 5.23 2.37
N LEU A 220 -2.19 4.71 1.15
CA LEU A 220 -1.01 4.57 0.27
C LEU A 220 -1.20 5.19 -1.11
N TYR A 221 -2.29 5.93 -1.31
CA TYR A 221 -2.61 6.56 -2.59
C TYR A 221 -1.48 7.50 -2.99
N ASP A 222 -0.95 7.27 -4.19
CA ASP A 222 0.08 8.09 -4.78
C ASP A 222 -0.60 9.15 -5.64
N SER A 223 -0.55 10.41 -5.21
CA SER A 223 -1.27 11.48 -5.88
C SER A 223 -0.68 11.89 -7.22
N HIS A 224 0.59 11.58 -7.49
CA HIS A 224 1.19 11.76 -8.82
C HIS A 224 0.85 10.60 -9.76
N TYR A 225 0.97 9.35 -9.28
CA TYR A 225 0.59 8.16 -10.06
C TYR A 225 -0.93 8.03 -10.26
N GLU A 226 -1.71 8.73 -9.43
CA GLU A 226 -3.16 8.69 -9.36
C GLU A 226 -3.72 7.28 -9.11
N GLY A 227 -3.08 6.54 -8.19
CA GLY A 227 -3.52 5.18 -7.90
C GLY A 227 -2.79 4.48 -6.74
N PHE A 228 -3.07 3.19 -6.61
CA PHE A 228 -2.65 2.35 -5.49
C PHE A 228 -1.49 1.39 -5.84
N GLY A 229 -0.89 1.59 -7.02
CA GLY A 229 0.04 0.65 -7.66
C GLY A 229 1.51 0.82 -7.27
N ASN A 230 1.86 1.88 -6.54
CA ASN A 230 3.23 2.11 -6.07
C ASN A 230 3.60 1.06 -5.01
N TRP A 231 4.52 0.16 -5.37
CA TRP A 231 4.92 -0.99 -4.53
C TRP A 231 5.58 -0.51 -3.25
N VAL A 232 6.40 0.53 -3.34
CA VAL A 232 7.13 1.05 -2.19
C VAL A 232 6.20 1.75 -1.21
N PHE A 233 5.20 2.50 -1.69
CA PHE A 233 4.20 3.12 -0.82
C PHE A 233 3.37 2.09 -0.06
N ASN A 234 3.09 0.92 -0.66
CA ASN A 234 2.47 -0.19 0.06
C ASN A 234 3.37 -0.65 1.24
N THR A 235 4.65 -0.86 1.00
CA THR A 235 5.59 -1.27 2.07
C THR A 235 5.84 -0.18 3.10
N ALA A 236 5.87 1.09 2.69
CA ALA A 236 5.99 2.22 3.62
C ALA A 236 4.75 2.32 4.50
N TYR A 237 3.55 2.13 3.94
CA TYR A 237 2.29 2.12 4.69
C TYR A 237 2.23 0.97 5.70
N ILE A 238 2.59 -0.25 5.30
CA ILE A 238 2.70 -1.41 6.20
C ILE A 238 3.59 -1.07 7.41
N SER A 239 4.71 -0.40 7.18
CA SER A 239 5.66 -0.07 8.25
C SER A 239 5.09 0.86 9.33
N THR A 240 4.08 1.66 9.00
CA THR A 240 3.40 2.56 9.96
C THR A 240 2.67 1.79 11.07
N PHE A 241 2.48 0.49 10.90
CA PHE A 241 1.89 -0.41 11.88
C PHE A 241 2.92 -1.17 12.74
N GLY A 242 4.20 -0.80 12.68
CA GLY A 242 5.27 -1.40 13.49
C GLY A 242 5.96 -2.61 12.85
N PHE A 243 5.76 -2.79 11.54
CA PHE A 243 6.43 -3.83 10.75
C PHE A 243 7.71 -3.30 10.12
N GLU A 244 8.67 -4.20 9.92
CA GLU A 244 9.75 -4.00 8.97
C GLU A 244 9.28 -4.52 7.61
N SER A 245 9.05 -3.63 6.65
CA SER A 245 8.58 -4.01 5.31
C SER A 245 9.40 -3.39 4.20
N TYR A 246 9.52 -4.10 3.07
CA TYR A 246 10.28 -3.63 1.92
C TYR A 246 9.93 -4.42 0.65
N VAL A 247 10.18 -3.81 -0.50
CA VAL A 247 10.07 -4.46 -1.81
C VAL A 247 11.36 -5.20 -2.11
N ALA A 248 11.24 -6.45 -2.57
CA ALA A 248 12.34 -7.32 -2.94
C ALA A 248 12.18 -7.87 -4.35
N TYR A 249 13.31 -7.99 -5.06
CA TYR A 249 13.42 -8.93 -6.16
C TYR A 249 13.89 -10.25 -5.59
N PHE A 250 13.01 -11.26 -5.63
CA PHE A 250 13.38 -12.63 -5.32
C PHE A 250 14.04 -13.28 -6.53
N ASN A 251 14.84 -14.32 -6.31
CA ASN A 251 15.49 -15.06 -7.39
C ASN A 251 14.74 -16.34 -7.72
N SER A 252 13.98 -16.88 -6.77
CA SER A 252 13.57 -18.27 -6.77
C SER A 252 12.29 -18.51 -5.96
N VAL A 253 11.70 -19.70 -6.08
CA VAL A 253 10.55 -20.11 -5.26
C VAL A 253 10.97 -20.37 -3.81
N GLU A 254 12.22 -20.75 -3.61
CA GLU A 254 12.84 -20.98 -2.32
C GLU A 254 12.81 -19.71 -1.45
N ASP A 255 12.92 -18.53 -2.05
CA ASP A 255 12.75 -17.25 -1.34
C ASP A 255 11.34 -17.14 -0.72
N LEU A 256 10.29 -17.54 -1.44
CA LEU A 256 8.91 -17.56 -0.93
C LEU A 256 8.76 -18.59 0.20
N LYS A 257 9.27 -19.80 -0.01
CA LYS A 257 9.19 -20.88 0.98
C LYS A 257 9.91 -20.50 2.28
N ARG A 258 11.07 -19.85 2.22
CA ARG A 258 11.82 -19.36 3.39
C ARG A 258 11.01 -18.35 4.22
N GLU A 259 10.26 -17.46 3.60
CA GLU A 259 9.38 -16.52 4.31
C GLU A 259 8.19 -17.24 4.96
N LEU A 260 7.58 -18.19 4.24
CA LEU A 260 6.45 -18.95 4.76
C LEU A 260 6.84 -19.86 5.92
N ILE A 261 8.03 -20.48 5.90
CA ILE A 261 8.59 -21.24 7.03
C ILE A 261 8.70 -20.36 8.28
N LYS A 262 9.04 -19.08 8.11
CA LYS A 262 9.10 -18.08 9.19
C LYS A 262 7.72 -17.56 9.61
N GLY A 263 6.65 -18.03 8.98
CA GLY A 263 5.27 -17.59 9.25
C GLY A 263 4.89 -16.28 8.58
N ASN A 264 5.64 -15.82 7.59
CA ASN A 264 5.40 -14.56 6.88
C ASN A 264 4.73 -14.83 5.52
N PRO A 265 3.47 -14.42 5.31
CA PRO A 265 2.88 -14.42 3.97
C PRO A 265 3.56 -13.37 3.10
N VAL A 266 3.68 -13.64 1.80
CA VAL A 266 4.42 -12.77 0.86
C VAL A 266 3.46 -12.22 -0.18
N ILE A 267 3.47 -10.91 -0.38
CA ILE A 267 2.69 -10.27 -1.44
C ILE A 267 3.55 -10.25 -2.70
N VAL A 268 3.02 -10.60 -3.87
CA VAL A 268 3.80 -10.71 -5.11
C VAL A 268 3.09 -10.07 -6.30
N SER A 269 3.88 -9.60 -7.27
CA SER A 269 3.38 -9.06 -8.53
C SER A 269 3.39 -10.09 -9.65
N VAL A 270 2.22 -10.43 -10.17
CA VAL A 270 2.03 -11.41 -11.25
C VAL A 270 1.39 -10.79 -12.47
N ARG A 271 1.52 -11.49 -13.60
CA ARG A 271 0.76 -11.24 -14.83
C ARG A 271 0.36 -12.57 -15.42
N TYR A 272 -0.88 -12.72 -15.84
CA TYR A 272 -1.36 -13.99 -16.38
C TYR A 272 -2.60 -13.82 -17.22
N LYS A 273 -2.96 -14.91 -17.90
CA LYS A 273 -4.26 -15.11 -18.52
C LYS A 273 -4.81 -16.49 -18.18
N ARG A 274 -6.12 -16.66 -18.29
CA ARG A 274 -6.74 -17.99 -18.36
C ARG A 274 -6.63 -18.56 -19.78
N PRO A 275 -6.72 -19.89 -19.95
CA PRO A 275 -6.54 -20.55 -21.24
C PRO A 275 -7.46 -20.04 -22.37
N ASP A 276 -8.66 -19.60 -22.02
CA ASP A 276 -9.70 -19.07 -22.91
C ASP A 276 -9.46 -17.64 -23.39
N CYS A 277 -8.40 -16.98 -22.92
CA CYS A 277 -8.04 -15.61 -23.32
C CYS A 277 -6.91 -15.61 -24.35
N ASP A 278 -7.01 -14.77 -25.39
CA ASP A 278 -6.03 -14.70 -26.49
C ASP A 278 -4.86 -13.72 -26.24
N LYS A 279 -4.68 -13.25 -25.01
CA LYS A 279 -3.59 -12.32 -24.69
C LYS A 279 -2.24 -13.04 -24.64
N ASN A 280 -1.18 -12.36 -25.07
CA ASN A 280 0.21 -12.84 -24.95
C ASN A 280 0.72 -12.69 -23.50
N LEU A 281 0.23 -13.57 -22.62
CA LEU A 281 0.55 -13.63 -21.19
C LEU A 281 0.75 -15.09 -20.76
N PRO A 282 1.52 -15.33 -19.68
CA PRO A 282 1.59 -16.64 -19.04
C PRO A 282 0.21 -17.20 -18.71
N VAL A 283 0.02 -18.51 -18.86
CA VAL A 283 -1.25 -19.17 -18.55
C VAL A 283 -1.29 -19.54 -17.06
N ILE A 284 -2.39 -19.22 -16.39
CA ILE A 284 -2.80 -19.77 -15.10
C ILE A 284 -4.19 -20.38 -15.32
N SER A 285 -4.30 -21.70 -15.23
CA SER A 285 -5.53 -22.42 -15.60
C SER A 285 -6.73 -22.04 -14.73
N ASN A 286 -6.49 -21.85 -13.42
CA ASN A 286 -7.51 -21.53 -12.42
C ASN A 286 -7.42 -20.08 -11.91
N GLY A 287 -7.04 -19.14 -12.79
CA GLY A 287 -6.85 -17.74 -12.41
C GLY A 287 -8.14 -17.05 -11.96
N ALA A 288 -8.05 -16.14 -11.00
CA ALA A 288 -9.22 -15.46 -10.42
C ALA A 288 -9.95 -14.54 -11.42
N CYS A 289 -9.21 -13.99 -12.40
CA CYS A 289 -9.74 -13.17 -13.48
C CYS A 289 -9.32 -13.72 -14.86
N SER A 290 -9.94 -13.23 -15.94
CA SER A 290 -9.64 -13.70 -17.30
C SER A 290 -8.21 -13.40 -17.73
N SER A 291 -7.70 -12.20 -17.41
CA SER A 291 -6.32 -11.82 -17.68
C SER A 291 -5.92 -10.54 -16.96
N THR A 292 -4.62 -10.37 -16.72
CA THR A 292 -4.02 -9.18 -16.15
C THR A 292 -2.58 -8.99 -16.60
N PHE A 293 -2.22 -7.75 -16.97
CA PHE A 293 -0.84 -7.37 -17.32
C PHE A 293 0.01 -7.01 -16.08
N GLY A 294 -0.62 -6.83 -14.93
CA GLY A 294 0.01 -6.55 -13.65
C GLY A 294 -1.04 -6.66 -12.54
N HIS A 295 -0.78 -7.52 -11.57
CA HIS A 295 -1.72 -7.83 -10.50
C HIS A 295 -0.98 -8.24 -9.23
N ILE A 296 -1.49 -7.81 -8.09
CA ILE A 296 -0.85 -8.08 -6.80
C ILE A 296 -1.68 -9.10 -6.03
N ILE A 297 -1.06 -10.22 -5.65
CA ILE A 297 -1.68 -11.34 -4.93
C ILE A 297 -0.87 -11.69 -3.68
N VAL A 298 -1.44 -12.47 -2.76
CA VAL A 298 -0.72 -12.97 -1.58
C VAL A 298 -0.39 -14.44 -1.76
N VAL A 299 0.88 -14.80 -1.71
CA VAL A 299 1.35 -16.18 -1.53
C VAL A 299 1.28 -16.52 -0.04
N LYS A 300 0.52 -17.56 0.31
CA LYS A 300 0.32 -17.97 1.71
C LYS A 300 0.70 -19.41 1.99
N GLY A 301 1.13 -20.17 0.99
CA GLY A 301 1.45 -21.57 1.21
C GLY A 301 1.90 -22.33 -0.01
N PHE A 302 2.30 -23.58 0.24
CA PHE A 302 2.59 -24.60 -0.76
C PHE A 302 1.93 -25.90 -0.34
N VAL A 303 1.45 -26.67 -1.32
CA VAL A 303 0.93 -28.02 -1.13
C VAL A 303 1.34 -28.91 -2.30
N VAL A 304 1.49 -30.20 -2.03
CA VAL A 304 1.68 -31.21 -3.07
C VAL A 304 0.39 -32.02 -3.24
N GLU A 305 -0.10 -32.13 -4.47
CA GLU A 305 -1.24 -32.99 -4.82
C GLU A 305 -0.81 -33.98 -5.90
N GLY A 306 -0.82 -35.27 -5.56
CA GLY A 306 -0.22 -36.30 -6.41
C GLY A 306 1.28 -36.05 -6.59
N ASN A 307 1.72 -35.85 -7.84
CA ASN A 307 3.12 -35.57 -8.19
C ASN A 307 3.33 -34.10 -8.61
N LYS A 308 2.41 -33.20 -8.26
CA LYS A 308 2.47 -31.78 -8.64
C LYS A 308 2.49 -30.89 -7.41
N GLU A 309 3.31 -29.86 -7.48
CA GLU A 309 3.39 -28.82 -6.46
C GLU A 309 2.53 -27.61 -6.85
N TYR A 310 1.82 -27.06 -5.88
CA TYR A 310 0.95 -25.90 -6.06
C TYR A 310 1.33 -24.79 -5.09
N VAL A 311 1.37 -23.56 -5.60
CA VAL A 311 1.42 -22.35 -4.79
C VAL A 311 0.00 -22.02 -4.36
N VAL A 312 -0.22 -21.90 -3.06
CA VAL A 312 -1.51 -21.48 -2.49
C VAL A 312 -1.50 -19.96 -2.35
N VAL A 313 -2.45 -19.31 -3.01
CA VAL A 313 -2.55 -17.85 -3.07
C VAL A 313 -3.91 -17.35 -2.58
N ASN A 314 -3.95 -16.12 -2.07
CA ASN A 314 -5.16 -15.31 -2.08
C ASN A 314 -5.05 -14.30 -3.24
N ASP A 315 -5.85 -14.48 -4.28
CA ASP A 315 -5.94 -13.58 -5.42
C ASP A 315 -7.16 -12.65 -5.25
N PRO A 316 -6.96 -11.34 -4.99
CA PRO A 316 -8.05 -10.43 -4.69
C PRO A 316 -8.97 -10.17 -5.89
N GLY A 317 -8.54 -10.51 -7.12
CA GLY A 317 -9.30 -10.30 -8.36
C GLY A 317 -10.52 -11.21 -8.51
N ALA A 318 -10.73 -12.15 -7.59
CA ALA A 318 -11.91 -13.00 -7.56
C ALA A 318 -13.19 -12.19 -7.38
N LYS A 319 -14.32 -12.69 -7.92
CA LYS A 319 -15.63 -12.00 -7.85
C LYS A 319 -16.15 -11.80 -6.42
N ASN A 320 -15.79 -12.69 -5.49
CA ASN A 320 -16.22 -12.66 -4.11
C ASN A 320 -15.22 -13.37 -3.17
N GLU A 321 -15.44 -13.20 -1.87
CA GLU A 321 -15.05 -14.07 -0.75
C GLU A 321 -14.41 -15.43 -1.10
N GLU A 322 -15.28 -16.28 -1.62
CA GLU A 322 -15.08 -17.72 -1.75
C GLU A 322 -14.09 -18.07 -2.87
N GLY A 323 -13.99 -17.22 -3.89
CA GLY A 323 -13.10 -17.43 -5.04
C GLY A 323 -11.67 -16.94 -4.86
N VAL A 324 -11.34 -16.30 -3.73
CA VAL A 324 -10.02 -15.65 -3.54
C VAL A 324 -8.90 -16.65 -3.27
N SER A 325 -9.17 -17.69 -2.46
CA SER A 325 -8.15 -18.67 -2.07
C SER A 325 -8.00 -19.74 -3.14
N LEU A 326 -6.90 -19.71 -3.91
CA LEU A 326 -6.68 -20.55 -5.08
C LEU A 326 -5.38 -21.34 -4.98
N LYS A 327 -5.27 -22.40 -5.78
CA LYS A 327 -4.05 -23.19 -5.98
C LYS A 327 -3.60 -23.01 -7.42
N TYR A 328 -2.42 -22.43 -7.62
CA TYR A 328 -1.79 -22.30 -8.93
C TYR A 328 -0.71 -23.36 -9.04
N ALA A 329 -0.73 -24.14 -10.12
CA ALA A 329 0.33 -25.11 -10.39
C ALA A 329 1.66 -24.36 -10.45
N LEU A 330 2.70 -24.87 -9.77
CA LEU A 330 3.96 -24.15 -9.65
C LEU A 330 4.57 -23.85 -11.03
N GLU A 331 4.43 -24.78 -11.99
CA GLU A 331 4.87 -24.61 -13.36
C GLU A 331 4.19 -23.44 -14.11
N GLU A 332 2.94 -23.11 -13.75
CA GLU A 332 2.19 -21.99 -14.31
C GLU A 332 2.49 -20.67 -13.57
N PHE A 333 2.65 -20.76 -12.24
CA PHE A 333 2.94 -19.61 -11.39
C PHE A 333 4.30 -18.98 -11.70
N LEU A 334 5.34 -19.78 -11.93
CA LEU A 334 6.70 -19.27 -12.10
C LEU A 334 6.86 -18.31 -13.30
N PRO A 335 6.30 -18.63 -14.50
CA PRO A 335 6.24 -17.67 -15.61
C PRO A 335 5.34 -16.45 -15.32
N ALA A 336 4.22 -16.64 -14.61
CA ALA A 336 3.33 -15.53 -14.23
C ALA A 336 4.00 -14.54 -13.26
N TRP A 337 4.88 -15.02 -12.40
CA TRP A 337 5.70 -14.24 -11.47
C TRP A 337 7.09 -13.89 -12.04
N SER A 338 7.19 -13.62 -13.34
CA SER A 338 8.48 -13.33 -14.02
C SER A 338 9.16 -12.04 -13.54
N GLY A 339 8.38 -11.08 -13.01
CA GLY A 339 8.92 -9.84 -12.44
C GLY A 339 9.74 -10.08 -11.17
N ARG A 340 9.44 -11.17 -10.46
CA ARG A 340 10.01 -11.57 -9.17
C ARG A 340 9.90 -10.54 -8.05
N VAL A 341 8.99 -9.57 -8.20
CA VAL A 341 8.71 -8.58 -7.17
C VAL A 341 7.92 -9.24 -6.05
N ALA A 342 8.36 -8.99 -4.82
CA ALA A 342 7.74 -9.44 -3.59
C ALA A 342 7.73 -8.31 -2.56
N TYR A 343 6.68 -8.21 -1.73
CA TYR A 343 6.70 -7.39 -0.53
C TYR A 343 6.96 -8.31 0.65
N VAL A 344 8.03 -8.02 1.36
CA VAL A 344 8.43 -8.75 2.57
C VAL A 344 7.92 -7.95 3.76
N VAL A 345 7.32 -8.64 4.73
CA VAL A 345 6.75 -8.04 5.94
C VAL A 345 7.19 -8.86 7.14
N HIS A 346 7.98 -8.25 8.02
CA HIS A 346 8.48 -8.87 9.23
C HIS A 346 8.00 -8.12 10.47
N GLN A 347 7.43 -8.85 11.43
CA GLN A 347 7.12 -8.27 12.73
C GLN A 347 8.41 -8.18 13.57
N LYS A 348 8.92 -6.96 13.77
CA LYS A 348 10.13 -6.69 14.57
C LYS A 348 9.84 -6.00 15.91
N GLY A 349 8.65 -5.44 16.08
CA GLY A 349 8.27 -4.64 17.24
C GLY A 349 6.78 -4.77 17.60
N PRO A 350 6.32 -3.91 18.52
CA PRO A 350 4.90 -3.84 18.86
C PRO A 350 4.09 -3.41 17.63
N ILE A 351 2.96 -4.07 17.41
CA ILE A 351 2.06 -3.78 16.31
C ILE A 351 1.11 -2.65 16.73
N LYS A 352 0.96 -1.63 15.87
CA LYS A 352 -0.15 -0.67 15.98
C LYS A 352 -1.44 -1.39 15.55
N PRO A 353 -2.45 -1.53 16.41
CA PRO A 353 -3.57 -2.43 16.15
C PRO A 353 -4.55 -1.90 15.09
N SER A 354 -4.55 -0.61 14.79
CA SER A 354 -5.44 0.00 13.80
C SER A 354 -4.90 1.36 13.32
N PRO A 355 -5.38 1.91 12.20
CA PRO A 355 -5.17 3.32 11.89
C PRO A 355 -5.91 4.21 12.90
N GLU A 356 -5.62 5.50 12.87
CA GLU A 356 -6.38 6.49 13.62
C GLU A 356 -7.75 6.70 12.95
N ARG A 357 -8.81 6.77 13.76
CA ARG A 357 -10.19 6.96 13.30
C ARG A 357 -10.85 8.02 14.15
N THR A 358 -11.16 9.16 13.56
CA THR A 358 -11.82 10.25 14.25
C THR A 358 -13.29 9.94 14.42
N LYS A 359 -13.81 10.01 15.66
CA LYS A 359 -15.24 9.78 15.91
C LYS A 359 -16.04 11.02 15.58
N VAL A 360 -17.10 10.83 14.79
CA VAL A 360 -17.97 11.91 14.32
C VAL A 360 -19.43 11.62 14.65
N ASN A 361 -20.17 12.67 14.96
CA ASN A 361 -21.61 12.61 15.16
C ASN A 361 -22.32 13.06 13.88
N PHE A 362 -23.24 12.22 13.38
CA PHE A 362 -24.17 12.59 12.32
C PHE A 362 -25.36 13.32 12.94
N VAL A 363 -25.50 14.61 12.66
CA VAL A 363 -26.61 15.43 13.15
C VAL A 363 -27.56 15.69 11.97
N PRO A 364 -28.78 15.09 11.95
CA PRO A 364 -29.77 15.39 10.92
C PRO A 364 -30.19 16.85 11.02
N THR A 365 -30.38 17.50 9.88
CA THR A 365 -31.04 18.80 9.82
C THR A 365 -32.52 18.62 9.41
N GLU A 366 -33.29 19.70 9.41
CA GLU A 366 -34.67 19.69 8.90
C GLU A 366 -34.73 19.74 7.37
N VAL A 367 -33.58 19.91 6.70
CA VAL A 367 -33.50 20.08 5.26
C VAL A 367 -33.54 18.72 4.56
N LYS A 368 -34.41 18.63 3.56
CA LYS A 368 -34.52 17.49 2.66
C LYS A 368 -34.50 17.97 1.22
N LYS A 369 -33.97 17.16 0.32
CA LYS A 369 -34.05 17.38 -1.13
C LYS A 369 -34.55 16.12 -1.83
N GLU A 370 -35.23 16.32 -2.95
CA GLU A 370 -35.72 15.23 -3.79
C GLU A 370 -35.00 15.27 -5.14
N VAL A 371 -34.53 14.10 -5.57
CA VAL A 371 -33.75 13.92 -6.79
C VAL A 371 -34.21 12.64 -7.46
N SER A 372 -34.79 12.73 -8.66
CA SER A 372 -35.24 11.55 -9.40
C SER A 372 -36.06 10.60 -8.52
N GLU A 373 -37.07 11.14 -7.81
CA GLU A 373 -37.96 10.41 -6.88
C GLU A 373 -37.27 9.85 -5.61
N THR A 374 -35.98 10.16 -5.41
CA THR A 374 -35.23 9.78 -4.21
C THR A 374 -35.13 10.95 -3.25
N ILE A 375 -35.59 10.76 -2.02
CA ILE A 375 -35.49 11.76 -0.96
C ILE A 375 -34.16 11.58 -0.21
N TYR A 376 -33.42 12.68 -0.07
CA TYR A 376 -32.19 12.77 0.70
C TYR A 376 -32.42 13.68 1.91
N SER A 377 -32.00 13.21 3.08
CA SER A 377 -31.93 14.04 4.29
C SER A 377 -30.52 14.58 4.44
N GLU A 378 -30.43 15.84 4.86
CA GLU A 378 -29.15 16.49 5.12
C GLU A 378 -28.60 16.12 6.51
N TYR A 379 -27.31 15.81 6.57
CA TYR A 379 -26.57 15.53 7.79
C TYR A 379 -25.33 16.40 7.88
N LYS A 380 -25.14 17.03 9.04
CA LYS A 380 -23.90 17.72 9.38
C LYS A 380 -23.05 16.84 10.30
N LEU A 381 -21.74 16.93 10.15
CA LEU A 381 -20.79 16.13 10.92
C LEU A 381 -20.10 17.00 11.95
N PHE A 382 -20.02 16.48 13.17
CA PHE A 382 -19.36 17.17 14.28
C PHE A 382 -18.31 16.28 14.93
N ILE A 383 -17.14 16.87 15.22
CA ILE A 383 -16.20 16.37 16.22
C ILE A 383 -16.47 17.18 17.48
N GLU A 384 -16.96 16.52 18.53
CA GLU A 384 -17.43 17.19 19.74
C GLU A 384 -18.50 18.26 19.42
N LYS A 385 -18.09 19.54 19.32
CA LYS A 385 -18.95 20.69 19.00
C LYS A 385 -18.53 21.43 17.72
N GLU A 386 -17.45 21.02 17.08
CA GLU A 386 -16.94 21.67 15.86
C GLU A 386 -17.47 20.94 14.63
N GLU A 387 -18.09 21.69 13.73
CA GLU A 387 -18.58 21.18 12.46
C GLU A 387 -17.39 20.88 11.54
N ILE A 388 -17.40 19.70 10.91
CA ILE A 388 -16.36 19.28 9.97
C ILE A 388 -16.77 19.70 8.56
N ASN A 389 -15.89 20.38 7.85
CA ASN A 389 -16.02 20.52 6.41
C ASN A 389 -15.43 19.28 5.72
N LEU A 390 -16.29 18.34 5.30
CA LEU A 390 -15.84 17.15 4.60
C LEU A 390 -15.29 17.44 3.21
N LYS A 391 -15.73 18.52 2.53
CA LYS A 391 -15.23 18.86 1.19
C LYS A 391 -13.72 19.07 1.19
N ASP A 392 -13.21 19.76 2.21
CA ASP A 392 -11.77 20.00 2.40
C ASP A 392 -11.01 18.70 2.71
N SER A 393 -11.71 17.71 3.29
CA SER A 393 -11.15 16.39 3.59
C SER A 393 -11.12 15.45 2.38
N SER A 394 -11.75 15.79 1.25
CA SER A 394 -11.79 14.97 0.03
C SER A 394 -12.16 13.49 0.28
N PRO A 395 -13.35 13.19 0.83
CA PRO A 395 -13.81 11.81 1.03
C PRO A 395 -13.82 11.06 -0.30
N CYS A 396 -13.44 9.80 -0.25
CA CYS A 396 -13.34 8.96 -1.45
C CYS A 396 -14.07 7.62 -1.32
N SER A 397 -14.36 7.19 -0.09
CA SER A 397 -15.22 6.04 0.18
C SER A 397 -16.08 6.31 1.40
N ILE A 398 -17.40 6.14 1.26
CA ILE A 398 -18.36 6.20 2.36
C ILE A 398 -19.01 4.83 2.45
N MET A 399 -18.68 4.10 3.49
CA MET A 399 -19.14 2.73 3.69
C MET A 399 -19.92 2.61 4.99
N PHE A 400 -20.87 1.70 5.02
CA PHE A 400 -21.67 1.43 6.20
C PHE A 400 -21.95 -0.05 6.36
N LYS A 401 -22.34 -0.39 7.58
CA LYS A 401 -22.79 -1.72 7.98
C LYS A 401 -23.83 -1.60 9.07
N LYS A 402 -24.60 -2.67 9.26
CA LYS A 402 -25.39 -2.77 10.49
C LYS A 402 -24.46 -2.92 11.69
N LYS A 403 -24.88 -2.38 12.83
CA LYS A 403 -24.13 -2.54 14.09
C LYS A 403 -23.84 -4.00 14.47
N LYS A 404 -24.73 -4.93 14.10
CA LYS A 404 -24.59 -6.38 14.38
C LYS A 404 -23.67 -7.09 13.38
N GLU A 405 -23.31 -6.46 12.27
CA GLU A 405 -22.44 -7.05 11.26
C GLU A 405 -20.98 -6.78 11.57
N ASN A 406 -20.14 -7.73 11.16
CA ASN A 406 -18.70 -7.67 11.42
C ASN A 406 -17.93 -6.89 10.34
N ARG A 407 -18.57 -6.47 9.24
CA ARG A 407 -17.89 -5.85 8.09
C ARG A 407 -18.69 -4.77 7.42
N PHE A 408 -17.98 -3.73 6.99
CA PHE A 408 -18.45 -2.79 5.99
C PHE A 408 -18.56 -3.50 4.64
N LYS A 409 -19.74 -3.43 4.02
CA LYS A 409 -20.05 -4.08 2.74
C LYS A 409 -21.03 -3.29 1.88
N HIS A 410 -21.57 -2.19 2.41
CA HIS A 410 -22.44 -1.28 1.67
C HIS A 410 -21.72 0.04 1.50
N TYR A 411 -21.91 0.66 0.33
CA TYR A 411 -21.18 1.85 -0.10
C TYR A 411 -22.17 2.88 -0.62
N LEU A 412 -21.99 4.13 -0.21
CA LEU A 412 -22.66 5.27 -0.81
C LEU A 412 -21.75 5.89 -1.86
N LYS A 413 -22.34 6.36 -2.96
CA LYS A 413 -21.59 7.12 -3.96
C LYS A 413 -21.28 8.50 -3.41
N VAL A 414 -19.99 8.81 -3.29
CA VAL A 414 -19.52 10.04 -2.68
C VAL A 414 -20.09 11.27 -3.39
N GLU A 415 -20.18 11.24 -4.71
CA GLU A 415 -20.66 12.36 -5.54
C GLU A 415 -22.14 12.68 -5.26
N GLU A 416 -22.96 11.64 -5.03
CA GLU A 416 -24.39 11.81 -4.69
C GLU A 416 -24.54 12.38 -3.27
N VAL A 417 -23.69 11.95 -2.34
CA VAL A 417 -23.76 12.35 -0.93
C VAL A 417 -23.17 13.74 -0.69
N LEU A 418 -22.07 14.11 -1.34
CA LEU A 418 -21.50 15.46 -1.27
C LEU A 418 -22.21 16.47 -2.17
N GLY A 419 -22.98 15.99 -3.15
CA GLY A 419 -23.84 16.84 -3.98
C GLY A 419 -23.18 17.36 -5.27
N ASP A 420 -22.32 16.63 -5.96
CA ASP A 420 -21.81 17.08 -7.27
C ASP A 420 -22.89 17.05 -8.38
N THR A 421 -23.97 16.32 -8.16
CA THR A 421 -25.18 16.41 -8.96
C THR A 421 -26.23 17.23 -8.22
N LEU A 422 -26.61 18.35 -8.84
CA LEU A 422 -27.83 19.16 -8.66
C LEU A 422 -27.58 20.55 -8.04
N ASP A 423 -27.26 21.46 -8.96
CA ASP A 423 -27.45 22.92 -8.94
C ASP A 423 -26.93 23.67 -7.69
N PHE A 424 -25.69 24.17 -7.76
CA PHE A 424 -25.01 24.86 -6.66
C PHE A 424 -24.63 26.30 -7.00
N LYS A 425 -25.21 27.23 -6.25
CA LYS A 425 -24.71 28.61 -6.08
C LYS A 425 -24.03 28.84 -4.72
N GLU A 426 -23.80 27.82 -3.90
CA GLU A 426 -23.22 28.00 -2.56
C GLU A 426 -21.88 27.26 -2.40
N GLU A 427 -20.82 28.04 -2.08
CA GLU A 427 -19.42 27.59 -2.08
C GLU A 427 -18.98 26.82 -0.81
N HIS A 428 -19.87 26.55 0.14
CA HIS A 428 -19.49 25.98 1.45
C HIS A 428 -20.45 24.90 1.98
N ASN A 429 -20.75 23.86 1.19
CA ASN A 429 -21.56 22.76 1.70
C ASN A 429 -20.69 21.69 2.39
N SER A 430 -20.74 21.66 3.72
CA SER A 430 -20.17 20.64 4.62
C SER A 430 -21.09 19.43 4.84
N SER A 431 -22.30 19.47 4.28
CA SER A 431 -23.34 18.48 4.54
C SER A 431 -23.16 17.18 3.75
N LEU A 432 -23.59 16.08 4.35
CA LEU A 432 -23.82 14.79 3.69
C LEU A 432 -25.31 14.61 3.43
N TRP A 433 -25.63 14.36 2.17
CA TRP A 433 -26.99 14.07 1.72
C TRP A 433 -27.19 12.56 1.66
N ILE A 434 -27.94 12.01 2.60
CA ILE A 434 -28.10 10.56 2.74
C ILE A 434 -29.56 10.19 2.43
N SER A 435 -29.75 9.29 1.47
CA SER A 435 -31.05 8.68 1.22
C SER A 435 -31.26 7.49 2.15
N HIS A 436 -32.29 7.56 2.98
CA HIS A 436 -32.67 6.45 3.86
C HIS A 436 -33.16 5.24 3.06
N ASN A 437 -33.90 5.48 1.98
CA ASN A 437 -34.37 4.42 1.09
C ASN A 437 -33.19 3.68 0.45
N HIS A 438 -32.16 4.40 -0.02
CA HIS A 438 -30.94 3.75 -0.53
C HIS A 438 -30.27 2.86 0.52
N ILE A 439 -30.22 3.29 1.78
CA ILE A 439 -29.64 2.50 2.86
C ILE A 439 -30.47 1.23 3.09
N THR A 440 -31.80 1.34 3.18
CA THR A 440 -32.68 0.18 3.39
C THR A 440 -32.66 -0.78 2.20
N ASP A 441 -32.62 -0.25 0.98
CA ASP A 441 -32.60 -1.03 -0.27
C ASP A 441 -31.28 -1.78 -0.43
N CYS A 442 -30.14 -1.10 -0.20
CA CYS A 442 -28.81 -1.72 -0.28
C CYS A 442 -28.64 -2.84 0.75
N CYS A 443 -29.29 -2.73 1.91
CA CYS A 443 -29.23 -3.75 2.95
C CYS A 443 -30.29 -4.85 2.77
N GLY A 444 -31.33 -4.64 1.94
CA GLY A 444 -32.37 -5.61 1.62
C GLY A 444 -33.35 -5.89 2.78
N LEU A 445 -33.75 -4.90 3.57
CA LEU A 445 -34.53 -5.12 4.80
C LEU A 445 -35.69 -4.14 5.04
N ASN A 446 -36.57 -4.55 5.96
CA ASN A 446 -37.73 -3.81 6.47
C ASN A 446 -37.33 -2.51 7.20
N HIS A 447 -38.24 -1.53 7.18
CA HIS A 447 -38.14 -0.18 7.76
C HIS A 447 -38.11 -0.11 9.31
N ASP A 448 -37.53 -1.09 10.00
CA ASP A 448 -37.38 -1.04 11.46
C ASP A 448 -36.27 -0.03 11.86
N GLN A 449 -36.40 0.57 13.05
CA GLN A 449 -35.38 1.47 13.59
C GLN A 449 -34.03 0.75 13.72
N GLU A 450 -33.07 1.11 12.86
CA GLU A 450 -31.75 0.48 12.82
C GLU A 450 -30.63 1.50 12.97
N ILE A 451 -29.60 1.09 13.72
CA ILE A 451 -28.35 1.85 13.88
C ILE A 451 -27.29 1.26 12.94
N TYR A 452 -26.77 2.13 12.08
CA TYR A 452 -25.71 1.81 11.14
C TYR A 452 -24.40 2.43 11.62
N ASP A 453 -23.33 1.64 11.59
CA ASP A 453 -21.97 2.17 11.74
C ASP A 453 -21.52 2.67 10.36
N PHE A 454 -21.02 3.90 10.31
CA PHE A 454 -20.49 4.54 9.12
C PHE A 454 -18.99 4.73 9.22
N ARG A 455 -18.31 4.60 8.09
CA ARG A 455 -16.91 4.94 7.90
C ARG A 455 -16.74 5.78 6.63
N ILE A 456 -16.03 6.90 6.77
CA ILE A 456 -15.66 7.79 5.68
C ILE A 456 -14.15 7.74 5.58
N VAL A 457 -13.63 7.31 4.43
CA VAL A 457 -12.19 7.29 4.14
C VAL A 457 -11.89 8.37 3.11
N CYS A 458 -10.94 9.24 3.45
CA CYS A 458 -10.51 10.40 2.68
C CYS A 458 -9.30 10.09 1.81
N LYS A 459 -9.10 10.87 0.74
CA LYS A 459 -8.02 10.67 -0.25
C LYS A 459 -6.62 10.59 0.36
N ASN A 460 -6.40 11.32 1.46
CA ASN A 460 -5.13 11.38 2.20
C ASN A 460 -4.99 10.33 3.32
N GLY A 461 -5.95 9.40 3.42
CA GLY A 461 -5.99 8.34 4.44
C GLY A 461 -6.65 8.75 5.76
N LEU A 462 -7.10 10.00 5.93
CA LEU A 462 -7.92 10.37 7.08
C LEU A 462 -9.20 9.54 7.11
N THR A 463 -9.58 9.06 8.30
CA THR A 463 -10.74 8.18 8.46
C THR A 463 -11.63 8.71 9.57
N TYR A 464 -12.93 8.83 9.26
CA TYR A 464 -13.97 9.20 10.22
C TYR A 464 -14.90 8.02 10.44
N ASP A 465 -15.20 7.72 11.70
CA ASP A 465 -16.18 6.70 12.09
C ASP A 465 -17.35 7.39 12.80
N GLY A 466 -18.58 7.07 12.43
CA GLY A 466 -19.75 7.58 13.14
C GLY A 466 -20.91 6.59 13.13
N LYS A 467 -22.04 7.03 13.68
CA LYS A 467 -23.27 6.23 13.74
C LYS A 467 -24.42 7.04 13.19
N LEU A 468 -25.27 6.37 12.41
CA LEU A 468 -26.49 6.92 11.88
C LEU A 468 -27.68 6.10 12.40
N ASN A 469 -28.66 6.79 12.98
CA ASN A 469 -29.93 6.19 13.34
C ASN A 469 -30.95 6.56 12.26
N ILE A 470 -31.58 5.55 11.65
CA ILE A 470 -32.67 5.76 10.70
C ILE A 470 -33.94 5.30 11.40
N SER A 471 -34.86 6.24 11.60
CA SER A 471 -36.07 6.09 12.41
C SER A 471 -37.34 6.10 11.60
#